data_AF-A0A7X7MD25-F1
#
_entry.id   AF-A0A7X7MD25-F1
#
_cell.length_a   1.000
_cell.length_b   1.000
_cell.length_c   1.000
_cell.angle_alpha   90.00
_cell.angle_beta   90.00
_cell.angle_gamma   90.00
#
_symmetry.space_group_name_H-M   'P 1'
#
loop_
_entity.id
_entity.type
_entity.pdbx_description
1 polymer ?
#
loop_
_entity_poly.entity_id
_entity_poly.type
_entity_poly.pdbx_seq_one_letter_code
_entity_poly.pdbx_strand_id
1 'polypeptide(L)'
;MNRLFSARACGIWAIALSLAAVAHRLLLAAHQFILTTDTGTLALMALDILKGERPLFLYGFSYSGAPLAYLTALAFRLFGVSLTTLVLPTALLAGLWVWFSWRLFQRLAGPRAGLAAALLCAFPDRLTSWYTHTPYNSYGAFLALGTLILWLAVEIEARDLRGGRLAAWMALLGTAGGLAFW
;
A
#
# COMPACT_ATOMS: atom_id res chain seq x y z
N MET A 1 16.17 0.10 -30.09
CA MET A 1 16.20 -0.28 -28.65
C MET A 1 15.68 0.80 -27.67
N ASN A 2 15.62 2.10 -28.02
CA ASN A 2 15.19 3.16 -27.07
C ASN A 2 13.67 3.27 -26.79
N ARG A 3 12.78 2.69 -27.61
CA ARG A 3 11.32 2.80 -27.40
C ARG A 3 10.81 2.02 -26.18
N LEU A 4 11.48 0.92 -25.82
CA LEU A 4 11.09 0.02 -24.72
C LEU A 4 11.23 0.66 -23.33
N PHE A 5 12.15 1.62 -23.17
CA PHE A 5 12.41 2.29 -21.88
C PHE A 5 11.93 3.75 -21.86
N SER A 6 10.99 4.09 -22.73
CA SER A 6 10.30 5.39 -22.62
C SER A 6 9.51 5.45 -21.31
N ALA A 7 9.30 6.67 -20.78
CA ALA A 7 8.52 6.86 -19.56
C ALA A 7 7.12 6.22 -19.64
N ARG A 8 6.50 6.26 -20.82
CA ARG A 8 5.20 5.65 -21.10
C ARG A 8 5.25 4.12 -21.06
N ALA A 9 6.23 3.51 -21.74
CA ALA A 9 6.39 2.06 -21.74
C ALA A 9 6.71 1.54 -20.34
N CYS A 10 7.64 2.17 -19.63
CA CYS A 10 7.95 1.83 -18.24
C CYS A 10 6.74 2.00 -17.32
N GLY A 11 5.86 2.97 -17.58
CA GLY A 11 4.63 3.16 -16.81
C GLY A 11 3.63 2.03 -17.00
N ILE A 12 3.47 1.51 -18.22
CA ILE A 12 2.63 0.34 -18.47
C ILE A 12 3.18 -0.87 -17.70
N TRP A 13 4.50 -1.07 -17.74
CA TRP A 13 5.14 -2.14 -16.97
C TRP A 13 4.99 -1.96 -15.46
N ALA A 14 5.09 -0.73 -14.94
CA ALA A 14 4.87 -0.47 -13.53
C ALA A 14 3.43 -0.77 -13.08
N ILE A 15 2.44 -0.47 -13.92
CA ILE A 15 1.04 -0.87 -13.67
C ILE A 15 0.93 -2.39 -13.65
N ALA A 16 1.49 -3.07 -14.66
CA ALA A 16 1.47 -4.53 -14.73
C ALA A 16 2.15 -5.17 -13.51
N LEU A 17 3.28 -4.64 -13.06
CA LEU A 17 3.98 -5.10 -11.85
C LEU A 17 3.17 -4.83 -10.58
N SER A 18 2.49 -3.69 -10.49
CA SER A 18 1.62 -3.37 -9.34
C SER A 18 0.45 -4.34 -9.26
N LEU A 19 -0.20 -4.63 -10.39
CA LEU A 19 -1.27 -5.63 -10.48
C LEU A 19 -0.76 -7.04 -10.21
N ALA A 20 0.41 -7.40 -10.73
CA ALA A 20 1.05 -8.68 -10.46
C ALA A 20 1.39 -8.85 -8.97
N ALA A 21 1.85 -7.79 -8.30
CA ALA A 21 2.12 -7.80 -6.86
C ALA A 21 0.86 -8.06 -6.03
N VAL A 22 -0.27 -7.45 -6.40
CA VAL A 22 -1.59 -7.69 -5.79
C VAL A 22 -2.02 -9.14 -6.04
N ALA A 23 -2.02 -9.58 -7.30
CA ALA A 23 -2.45 -10.92 -7.69
C ALA A 23 -1.61 -12.00 -7.01
N HIS A 24 -0.29 -11.83 -6.97
CA HIS A 24 0.63 -12.73 -6.28
C HIS A 24 0.25 -12.90 -4.80
N ARG A 25 -0.01 -11.80 -4.08
CA ARG A 25 -0.39 -11.83 -2.67
C ARG A 25 -1.76 -12.47 -2.45
N LEU A 26 -2.72 -12.23 -3.34
CA LEU A 26 -4.03 -12.90 -3.25
C LEU A 26 -3.94 -14.40 -3.58
N LEU A 27 -3.10 -14.80 -4.53
CA LEU A 27 -2.87 -16.21 -4.86
C LEU A 27 -2.19 -16.94 -3.70
N LEU A 28 -1.17 -16.34 -3.09
CA LEU A 28 -0.57 -16.84 -1.87
C LEU A 28 -1.62 -16.93 -0.75
N ALA A 29 -2.51 -15.93 -0.66
CA ALA A 29 -3.55 -15.90 0.36
C ALA A 29 -4.52 -17.09 0.23
N ALA A 30 -4.90 -17.39 -1.01
CA ALA A 30 -5.85 -18.46 -1.33
C ALA A 30 -5.28 -19.87 -1.12
N HIS A 31 -3.96 -20.06 -1.24
CA HIS A 31 -3.35 -21.39 -1.25
C HIS A 31 -2.49 -21.71 -0.03
N GLN A 32 -1.88 -20.71 0.61
CA GLN A 32 -0.80 -20.93 1.58
C GLN A 32 -0.94 -20.07 2.85
N PHE A 33 -2.03 -19.30 2.99
CA PHE A 33 -2.17 -18.41 4.13
C PHE A 33 -2.50 -19.18 5.40
N ILE A 34 -1.67 -18.97 6.41
CA ILE A 34 -1.87 -19.49 7.75
C ILE A 34 -2.30 -18.32 8.64
N LEU A 35 -3.50 -18.41 9.20
CA LEU A 35 -4.00 -17.44 10.16
C LEU A 35 -3.14 -17.48 11.43
N THR A 36 -2.58 -16.34 11.79
CA THR A 36 -1.79 -16.13 13.01
C THR A 36 -2.60 -15.37 14.05
N THR A 37 -2.13 -15.31 15.30
CA THR A 37 -2.81 -14.57 16.38
C THR A 37 -3.03 -13.10 16.02
N ASP A 38 -2.03 -12.42 15.45
CA ASP A 38 -2.15 -11.00 15.11
C ASP A 38 -3.16 -10.77 13.97
N THR A 39 -3.11 -11.61 12.93
CA THR A 39 -4.04 -11.51 11.80
C THR A 39 -5.46 -11.93 12.17
N GLY A 40 -5.61 -12.89 13.08
CA GLY A 40 -6.88 -13.27 13.69
C GLY A 40 -7.46 -12.12 14.52
N THR A 41 -6.61 -11.41 15.27
CA THR A 41 -7.03 -10.22 16.03
C THR A 41 -7.54 -9.12 15.12
N LEU A 42 -6.84 -8.84 14.01
CA LEU A 42 -7.31 -7.90 12.99
C LEU A 42 -8.65 -8.34 12.37
N ALA A 43 -8.79 -9.63 12.06
CA ALA A 43 -10.02 -10.18 11.48
C ALA A 43 -11.21 -10.06 12.44
N LEU A 44 -11.01 -10.37 13.73
CA LEU A 44 -12.03 -10.20 14.77
C LEU A 44 -12.44 -8.72 14.90
N MET A 45 -11.47 -7.83 14.95
CA MET A 45 -11.71 -6.39 15.01
C MET A 45 -12.50 -5.89 13.79
N ALA A 46 -12.19 -6.37 12.59
CA ALA A 46 -12.95 -6.07 11.39
C ALA A 46 -14.40 -6.59 11.44
N LEU A 47 -14.62 -7.77 12.01
CA LEU A 47 -15.97 -8.32 12.24
C LEU A 47 -16.75 -7.50 13.27
N ASP A 48 -16.10 -7.00 14.31
CA ASP A 48 -16.73 -6.14 15.31
C ASP A 48 -17.09 -4.77 14.73
N ILE A 49 -16.23 -4.20 13.87
CA ILE A 49 -16.55 -2.99 13.10
C ILE A 49 -17.82 -3.19 12.27
N LEU A 50 -18.01 -4.36 11.66
CA LEU A 50 -19.24 -4.68 10.93
C LEU A 50 -20.49 -4.75 11.83
N LYS A 51 -20.32 -5.03 13.13
CA LYS A 51 -21.39 -5.01 14.14
C LYS A 51 -21.64 -3.61 14.72
N GLY A 52 -20.82 -2.62 14.36
CA GLY A 52 -20.98 -1.23 14.76
C GLY A 52 -19.91 -0.71 15.72
N GLU A 53 -18.94 -1.53 16.12
CA GLU A 53 -17.80 -1.07 16.92
C GLU A 53 -16.97 -0.02 16.16
N ARG A 54 -16.40 0.92 16.90
CA ARG A 54 -15.60 2.02 16.33
C ARG A 54 -14.26 2.16 17.04
N PRO A 55 -13.41 1.12 17.01
CA PRO A 55 -12.11 1.19 17.66
C PRO A 55 -11.24 2.26 17.01
N LEU A 56 -10.47 2.96 17.83
CA LEU A 56 -9.47 3.93 17.39
C LEU A 56 -8.11 3.27 17.18
N PHE A 57 -7.73 2.38 18.11
CA PHE A 57 -6.48 1.64 18.11
C PHE A 57 -6.73 0.14 17.87
N LEU A 58 -5.72 -0.55 17.37
CA LEU A 58 -5.76 -2.01 17.27
C LEU A 58 -5.90 -2.66 18.65
N TYR A 59 -6.64 -3.76 18.71
CA TYR A 59 -6.75 -4.53 19.94
C TYR A 59 -5.38 -5.01 20.41
N GLY A 60 -5.01 -4.64 21.65
CA GLY A 60 -3.70 -4.95 22.24
C GLY A 60 -2.56 -3.99 21.87
N PHE A 61 -2.77 -3.01 20.98
CA PHE A 61 -1.74 -2.06 20.54
C PHE A 61 -2.23 -0.61 20.69
N SER A 62 -2.06 -0.01 21.86
CA SER A 62 -2.46 1.38 22.13
C SER A 62 -1.63 2.44 21.38
N TYR A 63 -0.65 2.02 20.58
CA TYR A 63 0.26 2.89 19.84
C TYR A 63 0.05 2.84 18.32
N SER A 64 -0.92 2.06 17.83
CA SER A 64 -1.18 1.93 16.40
C SER A 64 -2.67 1.99 16.10
N GLY A 65 -3.04 2.84 15.14
CA GLY A 65 -4.41 3.08 14.75
C GLY A 65 -5.06 1.87 14.08
N ALA A 66 -6.38 1.95 13.93
CA ALA A 66 -7.20 0.90 13.33
C ALA A 66 -7.47 0.97 11.80
N PRO A 67 -6.81 1.78 10.94
CA PRO A 67 -7.28 1.99 9.57
C PRO A 67 -7.27 0.70 8.74
N LEU A 68 -6.30 -0.19 8.94
CA LEU A 68 -6.30 -1.48 8.25
C LEU A 68 -7.52 -2.33 8.64
N ALA A 69 -7.96 -2.30 9.90
CA ALA A 69 -9.15 -3.02 10.35
C ALA A 69 -10.42 -2.50 9.67
N TYR A 70 -10.54 -1.17 9.49
CA TYR A 70 -11.65 -0.58 8.73
C TYR A 70 -11.62 -0.95 7.25
N LEU A 71 -10.44 -0.96 6.62
CA LEU A 71 -10.30 -1.43 5.23
C LEU A 71 -10.67 -2.90 5.10
N THR A 72 -10.28 -3.74 6.06
CA THR A 72 -10.65 -5.16 6.12
C THR A 72 -12.15 -5.33 6.34
N ALA A 73 -12.77 -4.55 7.24
CA ALA A 73 -14.22 -4.58 7.43
C ALA A 73 -14.97 -4.21 6.14
N LEU A 74 -14.51 -3.17 5.45
CA LEU A 74 -15.06 -2.79 4.15
C LEU A 74 -14.89 -3.92 3.12
N ALA A 75 -13.73 -4.56 3.05
CA ALA A 75 -13.48 -5.69 2.16
C ALA A 75 -14.41 -6.87 2.48
N PHE A 76 -14.57 -7.24 3.76
CA PHE A 76 -15.50 -8.27 4.20
C PHE A 76 -16.95 -7.95 3.83
N ARG A 77 -17.38 -6.70 3.94
CA ARG A 77 -18.72 -6.28 3.52
C ARG A 77 -18.95 -6.44 2.02
N LEU A 78 -17.94 -6.15 1.20
CA LEU A 78 -18.05 -6.14 -0.26
C LEU A 78 -17.87 -7.53 -0.88
N PHE A 79 -16.97 -8.35 -0.34
CA PHE A 79 -16.54 -9.62 -0.96
C PHE A 79 -16.78 -10.84 -0.07
N GLY A 80 -17.38 -10.67 1.11
CA GLY A 80 -17.59 -11.73 2.08
C GLY A 80 -16.37 -12.03 2.96
N VAL A 81 -16.62 -12.69 4.10
CA VAL A 81 -15.58 -13.04 5.07
C VAL A 81 -14.82 -14.28 4.58
N SER A 82 -13.53 -14.10 4.30
CA SER A 82 -12.61 -15.19 3.93
C SER A 82 -11.16 -14.79 4.22
N LEU A 83 -10.24 -15.76 4.24
CA LEU A 83 -8.80 -15.48 4.38
C LEU A 83 -8.25 -14.67 3.18
N THR A 84 -8.75 -14.91 1.97
CA THR A 84 -8.37 -14.14 0.79
C THR A 84 -8.86 -12.69 0.89
N THR A 85 -10.10 -12.48 1.35
CA THR A 85 -10.64 -11.12 1.56
C THR A 85 -9.89 -10.39 2.68
N LEU A 86 -9.46 -11.11 3.72
CA LEU A 86 -8.67 -10.55 4.83
C LEU A 86 -7.33 -9.98 4.35
N VAL A 87 -6.69 -10.62 3.37
CA VAL A 87 -5.41 -10.16 2.79
C VAL A 87 -5.59 -9.02 1.78
N LEU A 88 -6.79 -8.83 1.23
CA LEU A 88 -7.03 -7.90 0.13
C LEU A 88 -6.53 -6.47 0.40
N PRO A 89 -6.84 -5.81 1.54
CA PRO A 89 -6.32 -4.47 1.81
C PRO A 89 -4.79 -4.39 1.77
N THR A 90 -4.11 -5.36 2.39
CA THR A 90 -2.65 -5.43 2.41
C THR A 90 -2.08 -5.68 1.01
N ALA A 91 -2.73 -6.52 0.22
CA ALA A 91 -2.34 -6.76 -1.18
C ALA A 91 -2.44 -5.48 -2.02
N LEU A 92 -3.54 -4.72 -1.86
CA LEU A 92 -3.73 -3.43 -2.53
C LEU A 92 -2.68 -2.40 -2.11
N LEU A 93 -2.37 -2.31 -0.81
CA LEU A 93 -1.31 -1.44 -0.30
C LEU A 93 0.06 -1.81 -0.88
N ALA A 94 0.37 -3.10 -1.02
CA ALA A 94 1.60 -3.53 -1.67
C ALA A 94 1.65 -3.14 -3.15
N GLY A 95 0.53 -3.23 -3.88
CA GLY A 95 0.42 -2.72 -5.24
C GLY A 95 0.65 -1.20 -5.34
N LEU A 96 0.09 -0.44 -4.40
CA LEU A 96 0.32 1.01 -4.30
C LEU A 96 1.79 1.33 -4.00
N TRP A 97 2.43 0.55 -3.12
CA TRP A 97 3.85 0.71 -2.82
C TRP A 97 4.73 0.50 -4.05
N VAL A 98 4.45 -0.53 -4.87
CA VAL A 98 5.14 -0.75 -6.16
C VAL A 98 4.96 0.45 -7.08
N TRP A 99 3.72 0.94 -7.21
CA TRP A 99 3.41 2.08 -8.06
C TRP A 99 4.13 3.37 -7.61
N PHE A 100 4.07 3.71 -6.32
CA PHE A 100 4.72 4.91 -5.81
C PHE A 100 6.24 4.81 -5.85
N SER A 101 6.80 3.62 -5.68
CA SER A 101 8.23 3.38 -5.89
C SER A 101 8.64 3.65 -7.34
N TRP A 102 7.85 3.20 -8.31
CA TRP A 102 8.07 3.57 -9.72
C TRP A 102 8.04 5.09 -9.92
N ARG A 103 7.01 5.77 -9.42
CA ARG A 103 6.85 7.23 -9.56
C ARG A 103 8.02 8.00 -8.98
N LEU A 104 8.42 7.65 -7.75
CA LEU A 104 9.53 8.27 -7.04
C LEU A 104 10.85 8.12 -7.82
N PHE A 105 11.26 6.88 -8.10
CA PHE A 105 12.55 6.63 -8.74
C PHE A 105 12.57 7.00 -10.23
N GLN A 106 11.42 6.98 -10.92
CA GLN A 106 11.30 7.55 -12.25
C GLN A 106 11.60 9.05 -12.23
N ARG A 107 11.12 9.76 -11.21
CA ARG A 107 11.34 11.21 -11.08
C ARG A 107 12.79 11.53 -10.72
N LEU A 108 13.38 10.76 -9.82
CA LEU A 108 14.75 10.98 -9.32
C LEU A 108 15.85 10.57 -10.31
N ALA A 109 15.69 9.44 -11.00
CA ALA A 109 16.77 8.82 -11.77
C ALA A 109 16.32 8.28 -13.15
N GLY A 110 15.11 8.64 -13.58
CA GLY A 110 14.59 8.33 -14.90
C GLY A 110 13.88 6.97 -15.00
N PRO A 111 13.27 6.67 -16.17
CA PRO A 111 12.32 5.57 -16.33
C PRO A 111 12.86 4.17 -16.02
N ARG A 112 14.16 3.92 -16.23
CA ARG A 112 14.80 2.64 -15.93
C ARG A 112 14.95 2.40 -14.44
N ALA A 113 15.37 3.44 -13.69
CA ALA A 113 15.48 3.36 -12.24
C ALA A 113 14.11 3.16 -11.59
N GLY A 114 13.09 3.88 -12.07
CA GLY A 114 11.70 3.65 -11.65
C GLY A 114 11.25 2.21 -11.86
N LEU A 115 11.53 1.63 -13.03
CA LEU A 115 11.13 0.26 -13.33
C LEU A 115 11.90 -0.77 -12.48
N ALA A 116 13.19 -0.54 -12.24
CA ALA A 116 13.99 -1.38 -11.35
C ALA A 116 13.44 -1.36 -9.91
N ALA A 117 13.10 -0.17 -9.39
CA ALA A 117 12.48 -0.04 -8.07
C ALA A 117 11.13 -0.77 -8.00
N ALA A 118 10.29 -0.62 -9.03
CA ALA A 118 9.01 -1.33 -9.11
C ALA A 118 9.18 -2.85 -9.07
N LEU A 119 10.16 -3.38 -9.82
CA LEU A 119 10.45 -4.81 -9.87
C LEU A 119 10.89 -5.34 -8.50
N LEU A 120 11.80 -4.63 -7.83
CA LEU A 120 12.27 -4.99 -6.49
C LEU A 120 11.15 -4.95 -5.45
N CYS A 121 10.24 -3.98 -5.53
CA CYS A 121 9.11 -3.88 -4.59
C CYS A 121 8.00 -4.91 -4.89
N ALA A 122 7.84 -5.30 -6.16
CA ALA A 122 6.83 -6.29 -6.56
C ALA A 122 7.19 -7.68 -6.03
N PHE A 123 8.48 -8.01 -6.08
CA PHE A 123 9.06 -9.28 -5.64
C PHE A 123 10.20 -9.03 -4.64
N PRO A 124 9.88 -8.56 -3.43
CA PRO A 124 10.89 -8.20 -2.46
C PRO A 124 11.48 -9.46 -1.79
N ASP A 125 12.47 -9.29 -0.94
CA ASP A 125 13.05 -10.38 -0.17
C ASP A 125 12.00 -11.05 0.76
N ARG A 126 12.36 -12.21 1.32
CA ARG A 126 11.45 -13.00 2.16
C ARG A 126 10.84 -12.21 3.32
N LEU A 127 11.63 -11.38 4.02
CA LEU A 127 11.16 -10.64 5.20
C LEU A 127 10.15 -9.56 4.78
N THR A 128 10.48 -8.78 3.76
CA THR A 128 9.60 -7.74 3.23
C THR A 128 8.34 -8.34 2.59
N SER A 129 8.47 -9.49 1.93
CA SER A 129 7.33 -10.25 1.40
C SER A 129 6.37 -10.66 2.51
N TRP A 130 6.90 -11.17 3.64
CA TRP A 130 6.10 -11.54 4.81
C TRP A 130 5.23 -10.37 5.34
N TYR A 131 5.83 -9.18 5.50
CA TYR A 131 5.16 -7.98 6.01
C TYR A 131 4.27 -7.25 4.98
N THR A 132 4.40 -7.59 3.69
CA THR A 132 3.55 -7.02 2.62
C THR A 132 2.54 -8.01 2.05
N HIS A 133 2.59 -9.27 2.49
CA HIS A 133 1.59 -10.29 2.17
C HIS A 133 0.62 -10.48 3.33
N THR A 134 1.13 -10.55 4.55
CA THR A 134 0.33 -10.85 5.73
C THR A 134 -0.24 -9.57 6.30
N PRO A 135 -1.55 -9.51 6.66
CA PRO A 135 -2.20 -8.32 7.19
C PRO A 135 -1.81 -8.09 8.66
N TYR A 136 -0.53 -7.85 8.88
CA TYR A 136 0.02 -7.41 10.15
C TYR A 136 -0.06 -5.89 10.22
N ASN A 137 -0.88 -5.39 11.14
CA ASN A 137 -0.80 -4.02 11.64
C ASN A 137 -0.65 -2.98 10.49
N SER A 138 0.18 -1.96 10.62
CA SER A 138 0.30 -0.86 9.66
C SER A 138 1.45 -1.00 8.66
N TYR A 139 2.15 -2.13 8.57
CA TYR A 139 3.38 -2.25 7.76
C TYR A 139 3.18 -1.95 6.27
N GLY A 140 2.14 -2.53 5.66
CA GLY A 140 1.81 -2.27 4.25
C GLY A 140 1.46 -0.80 4.01
N ALA A 141 0.73 -0.19 4.94
CA ALA A 141 0.36 1.23 4.88
C ALA A 141 1.59 2.12 5.02
N PHE A 142 2.50 1.81 5.96
CA PHE A 142 3.76 2.52 6.16
C PHE A 142 4.60 2.55 4.88
N LEU A 143 4.78 1.40 4.20
CA LEU A 143 5.55 1.34 2.96
C LEU A 143 4.89 2.11 1.82
N ALA A 144 3.59 1.95 1.61
CA ALA A 144 2.86 2.61 0.54
C ALA A 144 2.75 4.13 0.76
N LEU A 145 2.28 4.54 1.93
CA LEU A 145 2.08 5.96 2.27
C LEU A 145 3.40 6.68 2.52
N GLY A 146 4.39 6.03 3.14
CA GLY A 146 5.74 6.58 3.28
C GLY A 146 6.37 6.90 1.92
N THR A 147 6.24 5.98 0.96
CA THR A 147 6.74 6.20 -0.41
C THR A 147 5.92 7.25 -1.15
N LEU A 148 4.61 7.32 -0.94
CA LEU A 148 3.74 8.38 -1.46
C LEU A 148 4.19 9.75 -0.94
N ILE A 149 4.47 9.90 0.36
CA ILE A 149 4.93 11.16 0.98
C ILE A 149 6.23 11.62 0.34
N LEU A 150 7.20 10.71 0.17
CA LEU A 150 8.47 11.01 -0.51
C LEU A 150 8.26 11.45 -1.96
N TRP A 151 7.41 10.74 -2.71
CA TRP A 151 7.10 11.11 -4.09
C TRP A 151 6.41 12.48 -4.18
N LEU A 152 5.44 12.76 -3.30
CA LEU A 152 4.76 14.05 -3.26
C LEU A 152 5.72 15.20 -2.94
N ALA A 153 6.64 15.01 -1.98
CA ALA A 153 7.64 16.02 -1.64
C ALA A 153 8.51 16.38 -2.86
N VAL A 154 9.03 15.38 -3.57
CA VAL A 154 9.83 15.58 -4.79
C VAL A 154 9.02 16.27 -5.90
N GLU A 155 7.74 15.92 -6.07
CA GLU A 155 6.89 16.56 -7.09
C GLU A 155 6.53 18.00 -6.75
N ILE A 156 6.30 18.32 -5.48
CA ILE A 156 6.03 19.69 -5.02
C ILE A 156 7.23 20.59 -5.33
N GLU A 157 8.43 20.15 -4.93
CA GLU A 157 9.67 20.87 -5.18
C GLU A 157 9.90 21.07 -6.70
N ALA A 158 9.72 20.01 -7.48
CA ALA A 158 10.08 20.03 -8.89
C ALA A 158 9.03 20.68 -9.82
N ARG A 159 7.85 21.07 -9.32
CA ARG A 159 6.77 21.65 -10.15
C ARG A 159 6.55 23.16 -9.94
N ASP A 160 7.31 23.83 -9.06
CA ASP A 160 7.13 25.24 -8.67
C ASP A 160 5.64 25.60 -8.47
N LEU A 161 4.94 24.80 -7.67
CA LEU A 161 3.50 24.94 -7.45
C LEU A 161 3.19 26.23 -6.68
N ARG A 162 2.13 26.93 -7.06
CA ARG A 162 1.69 28.18 -6.41
C ARG A 162 0.20 28.20 -6.11
N GLY A 163 -0.19 29.07 -5.18
CA GLY A 163 -1.58 29.34 -4.81
C GLY A 163 -2.36 28.09 -4.43
N GLY A 164 -3.61 27.99 -4.91
CA GLY A 164 -4.51 26.87 -4.59
C GLY A 164 -3.97 25.49 -4.99
N ARG A 165 -3.11 25.42 -6.02
CA ARG A 165 -2.50 24.15 -6.42
C ARG A 165 -1.47 23.67 -5.41
N LEU A 166 -0.64 24.58 -4.88
CA LEU A 166 0.28 24.25 -3.79
C LEU A 166 -0.50 23.78 -2.55
N ALA A 167 -1.56 24.49 -2.18
CA ALA A 167 -2.40 24.13 -1.04
C ALA A 167 -2.99 22.71 -1.19
N ALA A 168 -3.50 22.35 -2.37
CA ALA A 168 -4.04 21.01 -2.63
C ALA A 168 -2.98 19.91 -2.50
N TRP A 169 -1.76 20.15 -2.99
CA TRP A 169 -0.66 19.19 -2.87
C TRP A 169 -0.16 19.04 -1.43
N MET A 170 -0.11 20.14 -0.68
CA MET A 170 0.22 20.11 0.75
C MET A 170 -0.86 19.40 1.57
N ALA A 171 -2.14 19.59 1.24
CA ALA A 171 -3.23 18.86 1.88
C ALA A 171 -3.13 17.35 1.61
N LEU A 172 -2.78 16.96 0.38
CA LEU A 172 -2.56 15.55 0.03
C LEU A 172 -1.36 14.97 0.79
N LEU A 173 -0.24 15.70 0.85
CA LEU A 173 0.96 15.31 1.62
C LEU A 173 0.63 15.15 3.11
N GLY A 174 -0.06 16.11 3.70
CA GLY A 174 -0.47 16.07 5.11
C GLY A 174 -1.46 14.96 5.42
N THR A 175 -2.41 14.68 4.51
CA THR A 175 -3.35 13.56 4.66
C THR A 175 -2.62 12.22 4.59
N ALA A 176 -1.71 12.05 3.63
CA ALA A 176 -0.88 10.85 3.53
C ALA A 176 0.00 10.69 4.77
N GLY A 177 0.60 11.79 5.26
CA GLY A 177 1.39 11.83 6.50
C GLY A 177 0.58 11.44 7.73
N GLY A 178 -0.62 12.00 7.89
CA GLY A 178 -1.51 11.67 9.00
C GLY A 178 -1.96 10.22 8.99
N LEU A 179 -2.33 9.69 7.81
CA LEU A 179 -2.70 8.28 7.65
C LEU A 179 -1.51 7.31 7.79
N ALA A 180 -0.29 7.75 7.49
CA ALA A 180 0.91 6.93 7.68
C ALA A 180 1.36 6.91 9.15
N PHE A 181 1.12 8.00 9.87
CA PHE A 181 1.41 8.13 11.29
C PHE A 181 0.42 7.35 12.16
N TRP A 182 -0.85 7.30 11.75
CA TRP A 182 -1.94 6.64 12.46
C TRP A 182 -2.04 5.15 12.15
#